data_AF-A0A835MEN9-F1
#
_entry.id   AF-A0A835MEN9-F1
#
_cell.length_a   1.000
_cell.length_b   1.000
_cell.length_c   1.000
_cell.angle_alpha   90.00
_cell.angle_beta   90.00
_cell.angle_gamma   90.00
#
_symmetry.space_group_name_H-M   'P 1'
#
loop_
_entity.id
_entity.type
_entity.pdbx_description
1 polymer ?
#
loop_
_entity_poly.entity_id
_entity_poly.type
_entity_poly.pdbx_seq_one_letter_code
_entity_poly.pdbx_strand_id
1 'polypeptide(L)'
;MTLRQFGIKFKKGEDDNLCSMKFSNGVLEIPPLTIQDLTEPFFRNLIAFEQYHKDCTNQFTTYASLMDSLISNTDDVAMLDHHGIIDSWLGNYEDVSLLFN
;
A
#
# COMPACT_ATOMS: atom_id res chain seq x y z
N MET A 1 -5.46 0.31 -14.72
CA MET A 1 -4.74 1.57 -15.01
C MET A 1 -3.87 1.84 -13.80
N THR A 2 -2.55 1.94 -13.94
CA THR A 2 -1.65 2.15 -12.80
C THR A 2 -1.29 3.62 -12.64
N LEU A 3 -1.15 4.10 -11.40
CA LEU A 3 -0.75 5.49 -11.10
C LEU A 3 0.61 5.88 -11.71
N ARG A 4 1.44 4.88 -12.04
CA ARG A 4 2.71 5.03 -12.78
C ARG A 4 2.54 5.67 -14.15
N GLN A 5 1.46 5.34 -14.86
CA GLN A 5 1.20 5.87 -16.20
C GLN A 5 0.95 7.39 -16.20
N PHE A 6 0.68 7.96 -15.02
CA PHE A 6 0.46 9.40 -14.83
C PHE A 6 1.73 10.17 -14.45
N GLY A 7 2.91 9.54 -14.47
CA GLY A 7 4.19 10.21 -14.19
C GLY A 7 4.41 10.53 -12.70
N ILE A 8 3.66 9.88 -11.81
CA ILE A 8 3.82 10.01 -10.36
C ILE A 8 5.11 9.30 -9.92
N LYS A 9 5.92 9.98 -9.13
CA LYS A 9 7.13 9.43 -8.52
C LYS A 9 6.81 8.91 -7.12
N PHE A 10 7.54 7.87 -6.68
CA PHE A 10 7.35 7.27 -5.37
C PHE A 10 8.56 7.52 -4.50
N LYS A 11 8.30 7.77 -3.22
CA LYS A 11 9.33 7.96 -2.22
C LYS A 11 8.88 7.33 -0.90
N LYS A 12 9.83 6.75 -0.18
CA LYS A 12 9.60 6.29 1.20
C LYS A 12 9.29 7.48 2.10
N GLY A 13 8.18 7.39 2.83
CA GLY A 13 7.81 8.30 3.90
C GLY A 13 8.63 8.05 5.17
N GLU A 14 8.80 9.10 5.98
CA GLU A 14 9.54 9.05 7.26
C GLU A 14 8.63 8.79 8.47
N ASP A 15 7.31 8.72 8.26
CA ASP A 15 6.32 8.61 9.31
C ASP A 15 6.02 7.14 9.60
N ASP A 16 5.91 6.79 10.88
CA ASP A 16 5.59 5.44 11.34
C ASP A 16 4.08 5.13 11.20
N ASN A 17 3.26 6.15 10.94
CA ASN A 17 1.84 5.95 10.69
C ASN A 17 1.60 5.39 9.28
N LEU A 18 1.10 4.16 9.21
CA LEU A 18 0.78 3.46 7.97
C LEU A 18 -0.16 4.26 7.03
N CYS A 19 -1.02 5.11 7.59
CA CYS A 19 -2.00 5.89 6.82
C CYS A 19 -1.53 7.32 6.48
N SER A 20 -0.33 7.75 6.88
CA SER A 20 0.15 9.12 6.63
C SER A 20 0.83 9.28 5.25
N MET A 21 0.10 8.96 4.19
CA MET A 21 0.55 9.21 2.82
C MET A 21 0.51 10.70 2.49
N LYS A 22 1.54 11.21 1.80
CA LYS A 22 1.61 12.62 1.39
C LYS A 22 1.84 12.69 -0.12
N PHE A 23 1.03 13.49 -0.81
CA PHE A 23 1.23 13.78 -2.22
C PHE A 23 1.60 15.25 -2.39
N SER A 24 2.79 15.52 -2.93
CA SER A 24 3.25 16.87 -3.21
C SER A 24 4.14 16.91 -4.45
N ASN A 25 3.93 17.90 -5.32
CA ASN A 25 4.75 18.11 -6.53
C ASN A 25 4.92 16.87 -7.42
N GLY A 26 3.88 16.02 -7.55
CA GLY A 26 3.94 14.79 -8.35
C GLY A 26 4.70 13.63 -7.68
N VAL A 27 5.08 13.79 -6.41
CA VAL A 27 5.70 12.74 -5.60
C VAL A 27 4.70 12.25 -4.57
N LEU A 28 4.46 10.94 -4.57
CA LEU A 28 3.70 10.23 -3.55
C LEU A 28 4.67 9.63 -2.54
N GLU A 29 4.64 10.16 -1.31
CA GLU A 29 5.35 9.64 -0.16
C GLU A 29 4.47 8.60 0.53
N ILE A 30 4.97 7.36 0.58
CA ILE A 30 4.26 6.21 1.16
C ILE A 30 5.09 5.70 2.35
N PRO A 31 4.49 5.58 3.54
CA PRO A 31 5.18 4.99 4.69
C PRO A 31 5.56 3.53 4.37
N PRO A 32 6.72 3.06 4.86
CA PRO A 32 7.17 1.70 4.60
C PRO A 32 6.19 0.67 5.21
N LEU A 33 5.82 -0.34 4.43
CA LEU A 33 5.00 -1.46 4.88
C LEU A 33 5.81 -2.75 4.82
N THR A 34 6.00 -3.38 5.98
CA THR A 34 6.51 -4.74 6.07
C THR A 34 5.36 -5.72 5.88
N ILE A 35 5.48 -6.59 4.88
CA ILE A 35 4.47 -7.61 4.59
C ILE A 35 4.89 -8.92 5.24
N GLN A 36 3.99 -9.45 6.07
CA GLN A 36 4.11 -10.71 6.80
C GLN A 36 2.81 -11.52 6.63
N ASP A 37 2.81 -12.77 7.09
CA ASP A 37 1.65 -13.67 7.00
C ASP A 37 0.34 -13.08 7.58
N LEU A 38 0.46 -12.20 8.57
CA LEU A 38 -0.68 -11.58 9.25
C LEU A 38 -1.14 -10.26 8.62
N THR A 39 -0.42 -9.72 7.63
CA THR A 39 -0.74 -8.42 7.04
C THR A 39 -2.08 -8.45 6.32
N GLU A 40 -2.35 -9.47 5.51
CA GLU A 40 -3.61 -9.64 4.76
C GLU A 40 -4.84 -9.73 5.68
N PRO A 41 -4.90 -10.65 6.67
CA PRO A 41 -6.05 -10.71 7.58
C PRO A 41 -6.18 -9.46 8.47
N PHE A 42 -5.07 -8.78 8.79
CA PHE A 42 -5.10 -7.53 9.54
C PHE A 42 -5.78 -6.40 8.77
N PHE A 43 -5.38 -6.15 7.51
CA PHE A 43 -6.04 -5.15 6.66
C PHE A 43 -7.51 -5.48 6.42
N ARG A 44 -7.84 -6.75 6.14
CA ARG A 44 -9.23 -7.19 5.94
C ARG A 44 -10.10 -6.92 7.16
N ASN A 45 -9.59 -7.19 8.37
CA ASN A 45 -10.30 -6.91 9.61
C ASN A 45 -10.49 -5.40 9.87
N LEU A 46 -9.48 -4.58 9.57
CA LEU A 46 -9.58 -3.13 9.72
C LEU A 46 -10.57 -2.52 8.73
N ILE A 47 -10.57 -2.95 7.47
CA ILE A 47 -11.55 -2.50 6.48
C ILE A 47 -12.96 -2.92 6.90
N ALA A 48 -13.14 -4.15 7.38
CA ALA A 48 -14.45 -4.60 7.90
C ALA A 48 -14.90 -3.76 9.10
N PHE A 49 -13.97 -3.38 9.99
CA PHE A 49 -14.25 -2.50 11.11
C PHE A 49 -14.67 -1.09 10.65
N GLU A 50 -13.96 -0.50 9.69
CA GLU A 50 -14.33 0.79 9.07
C GLU A 50 -15.71 0.73 8.42
N GLN A 51 -16.01 -0.33 7.67
CA GLN A 51 -17.30 -0.50 6.99
C GLN A 51 -18.46 -0.72 7.96
N TYR A 52 -18.20 -1.34 9.13
CA TYR A 52 -19.20 -1.57 10.16
C TYR A 52 -19.50 -0.29 10.97
N HIS A 53 -18.48 0.52 11.25
CA HIS A 53 -18.61 1.74 12.04
C HIS A 53 -18.71 3.00 11.15
N LYS A 54 -19.92 3.52 10.97
CA LYS A 54 -20.20 4.70 10.13
C LYS A 54 -19.46 5.99 10.54
N ASP A 55 -19.00 6.07 11.79
CA ASP A 55 -18.26 7.22 12.32
C ASP A 55 -16.73 7.07 12.17
N CYS A 56 -16.25 5.93 11.67
CA CYS A 56 -14.84 5.74 11.36
C CYS A 56 -14.48 6.40 10.02
N THR A 57 -13.26 6.93 9.96
CA THR A 57 -12.66 7.38 8.71
C THR A 57 -12.22 6.18 7.89
N ASN A 58 -12.41 6.21 6.57
CA ASN A 58 -12.04 5.13 5.63
C ASN A 58 -10.54 5.11 5.29
N GLN A 59 -9.67 5.26 6.29
CA GLN A 59 -8.22 5.39 6.07
C GLN A 59 -7.61 4.12 5.50
N PHE A 60 -7.93 2.96 6.08
CA PHE A 60 -7.43 1.66 5.64
C PHE A 60 -8.06 1.22 4.31
N THR A 61 -9.35 1.51 4.12
CA THR A 61 -10.01 1.27 2.83
C THR A 61 -9.37 2.10 1.71
N THR A 62 -9.11 3.39 1.96
CA THR A 62 -8.45 4.28 1.00
C THR A 62 -7.02 3.84 0.72
N TYR A 63 -6.29 3.43 1.77
CA TYR A 63 -4.95 2.85 1.63
C TYR A 63 -4.96 1.61 0.74
N ALA A 64 -5.83 0.64 1.02
CA ALA A 64 -5.92 -0.59 0.24
C ALA A 64 -6.25 -0.30 -1.23
N SER A 65 -7.21 0.58 -1.52
CA SER A 65 -7.54 0.97 -2.89
C SER A 65 -6.41 1.69 -3.62
N LEU A 66 -5.61 2.50 -2.91
CA LEU A 66 -4.42 3.12 -3.48
C LEU A 66 -3.34 2.08 -3.79
N MET A 67 -3.08 1.13 -2.88
CA MET A 67 -2.10 0.07 -3.08
C MET A 67 -2.51 -0.88 -4.22
N ASP A 68 -3.79 -1.22 -4.35
CA ASP A 68 -4.35 -1.96 -5.49
C ASP A 68 -4.09 -1.22 -6.82
N SER A 69 -4.30 0.10 -6.84
CA SER A 69 -3.99 0.95 -8.00
C SER A 69 -2.49 1.09 -8.31
N LEU A 70 -1.63 0.79 -7.34
CA LEU A 70 -0.17 0.84 -7.46
C LEU A 70 0.45 -0.50 -7.83
N ILE A 71 -0.13 -1.60 -7.37
CA ILE A 71 0.37 -2.97 -7.51
C ILE A 71 -0.56 -3.73 -8.44
N SER A 72 -0.33 -3.64 -9.74
CA SER A 72 -1.09 -4.45 -10.72
C SER A 72 -0.32 -5.68 -11.20
N ASN A 73 0.98 -5.76 -10.91
CA ASN A 73 1.85 -6.87 -11.28
C ASN A 73 3.07 -6.94 -10.34
N THR A 74 3.89 -7.99 -10.51
CA THR A 74 5.10 -8.22 -9.72
C THR A 74 6.21 -7.20 -9.98
N ASP A 75 6.30 -6.61 -11.18
CA ASP A 75 7.25 -5.50 -11.46
C ASP A 75 6.89 -4.27 -10.63
N ASP A 76 5.60 -4.09 -10.33
CA ASP A 76 5.15 -3.01 -9.47
C ASP A 76 5.62 -3.21 -8.04
N VAL A 77 5.50 -4.43 -7.52
CA VAL A 77 6.03 -4.81 -6.21
C VAL A 77 7.54 -4.62 -6.15
N ALA A 78 8.29 -5.12 -7.14
CA ALA A 78 9.75 -5.03 -7.17
C ALA A 78 10.26 -3.58 -7.16
N MET A 79 9.57 -2.65 -7.83
CA MET A 79 9.92 -1.24 -7.78
C MET A 79 9.63 -0.62 -6.41
N LEU A 80 8.52 -0.97 -5.76
CA LEU A 80 8.21 -0.46 -4.41
C LEU A 80 9.18 -1.01 -3.37
N ASP A 81 9.60 -2.26 -3.53
CA ASP A 81 10.67 -2.90 -2.75
C ASP A 81 12.02 -2.19 -2.96
N HIS A 82 12.36 -1.86 -4.22
CA HIS A 82 13.57 -1.08 -4.53
C HIS A 82 13.57 0.32 -3.90
N HIS A 83 12.40 0.95 -3.76
CA HIS A 83 12.27 2.25 -3.08
C HIS A 83 12.16 2.12 -1.55
N GLY A 84 12.20 0.90 -1.01
CA GLY A 84 12.06 0.60 0.41
C GLY A 84 10.69 0.95 0.98
N ILE A 85 9.67 1.02 0.11
CA ILE A 85 8.28 1.28 0.47
C ILE A 85 7.58 -0.02 0.89
N ILE A 86 7.91 -1.13 0.22
CA ILE A 86 7.48 -2.46 0.66
C ILE A 86 8.72 -3.20 1.12
N ASP A 87 8.60 -3.94 2.21
CA ASP A 87 9.60 -4.92 2.62
C ASP A 87 8.90 -6.28 2.68
N SER A 88 9.09 -7.09 1.64
CA SER A 88 8.47 -8.41 1.55
C SER A 88 9.36 -9.47 2.17
N TRP A 89 9.09 -9.83 3.43
CA TRP A 89 9.74 -10.97 4.08
C TRP A 89 9.27 -12.32 3.53
N LEU A 90 8.22 -12.31 2.70
CA LEU A 90 7.62 -13.47 2.07
C LEU A 90 8.43 -14.04 0.90
N GLY A 91 9.45 -13.33 0.40
CA GLY A 91 10.33 -13.82 -0.66
C GLY A 91 9.69 -14.01 -2.04
N ASN A 92 8.37 -13.81 -2.16
CA ASN A 92 7.61 -13.93 -3.41
C ASN A 92 6.77 -12.66 -3.66
N TYR A 93 7.06 -11.98 -4.76
CA TYR A 93 6.31 -10.78 -5.19
C TYR A 93 4.90 -11.10 -5.67
N GLU A 94 4.59 -12.36 -6.05
CA GLU A 94 3.23 -12.77 -6.41
C GLU A 94 2.27 -12.70 -5.21
N ASP A 95 2.69 -13.15 -4.04
CA ASP A 95 1.87 -13.15 -2.83
C ASP A 95 1.55 -11.72 -2.39
N VAL A 96 2.51 -10.80 -2.56
CA VAL A 96 2.30 -9.37 -2.31
C VAL A 96 1.31 -8.76 -3.31
N SER A 97 1.40 -9.14 -4.59
CA SER A 97 0.45 -8.68 -5.60
C SER A 97 -0.97 -9.18 -5.31
N LEU A 98 -1.12 -10.43 -4.86
CA LEU A 98 -2.41 -11.03 -4.50
C LEU A 98 -3.01 -10.46 -3.21
N LEU A 99 -2.21 -9.82 -2.35
CA LEU A 99 -2.71 -9.21 -1.12
C LEU A 99 -3.62 -8.00 -1.40
N PHE A 100 -3.34 -7.28 -2.49
CA PHE A 100 -4.03 -6.03 -2.83
C PHE A 100 -4.98 -6.13 -4.02
N ASN A 101 -4.86 -7.16 -4.88
CA ASN A 101 -5.78 -7.44 -6.00
C ASN A 101 -6.88 -8.44 -5.62
#